data_AF-A0A3M1I6R4-F1
#
_entry.id   AF-A0A3M1I6R4-F1
#
_cell.length_a   1.000
_cell.length_b   1.000
_cell.length_c   1.000
_cell.angle_alpha   90.00
_cell.angle_beta   90.00
_cell.angle_gamma   90.00
#
_symmetry.space_group_name_H-M   'P 1'
#
loop_
_entity.id
_entity.type
_entity.pdbx_description
1 polymer ?
#
loop_
_entity_poly.entity_id
_entity_poly.type
_entity_poly.pdbx_seq_one_letter_code
_entity_poly.pdbx_strand_id
1 'polypeptide(L)'
;AIRELVDVPNLIDYMILHIYAEAEDWPHHNWYAAHRRASADLPATKWIFMVWDQEIVLDQLYRRNRSGVNNDNSPARIYAQLRQWPEFRREFADRLQKHLFHDGALSASNAIARLERRAAQIREAIVAESARWGDAREFPIPPNPGTGETFTRDEWWEPELHKLYTNWFPGQAALTIERFRAVGLYPETAPPDFEPFGGPVPEGFRLVLTHTNRTGTIYYTLNGPDPRVYGTGGVASEARAYTEPVPLTGPTLVRARVKNGDEWSALVEATFYPPRDLSRLVLTEIHYHPAAASGRTDEDTEFVELYNAADEPLDLAGLQFVQGIRFTFPQGSVLGPDEHGVLVRNTTAFAASFPNAPILGIYEGGLDNGGETITLATPSGQPVWSVTYDDDALWPAAADGGGFSLQRQSAAPGLPGPAGWVAAPPTPGRRLGGDDADHDGLPDAWERAHGLDPGDPADATADPDGDGRTNREEYEAGTDPHDPASRLRLRLTPAGPTLWLLEFDTQPGIAYTLETRQRLATGRWTALREFPPAEAPSTVRYAVQTAAETTRFYRVKARRP
;
A
#
# COMPACT_ATOMS: atom_id res chain seq x y z
N ALA A 1 -13.70 23.90 1.29
CA ALA A 1 -13.91 24.41 -0.08
C ALA A 1 -12.92 23.84 -1.09
N ILE A 2 -11.78 24.47 -1.40
CA ILE A 2 -10.95 24.01 -2.54
C ILE A 2 -10.46 22.55 -2.44
N ARG A 3 -10.08 22.09 -1.23
CA ARG A 3 -9.67 20.70 -0.97
C ARG A 3 -10.79 19.66 -1.15
N GLU A 4 -12.06 20.08 -1.23
CA GLU A 4 -13.19 19.19 -1.57
C GLU A 4 -13.29 18.97 -3.08
N LEU A 5 -12.79 19.92 -3.88
CA LEU A 5 -12.89 19.89 -5.34
C LEU A 5 -11.59 19.46 -6.01
N VAL A 6 -10.44 19.87 -5.48
CA VAL A 6 -9.12 19.68 -6.10
C VAL A 6 -8.26 18.78 -5.22
N ASP A 7 -7.56 17.85 -5.87
CA ASP A 7 -6.45 17.14 -5.25
C ASP A 7 -5.26 18.10 -5.15
N VAL A 8 -5.12 18.74 -3.99
CA VAL A 8 -4.09 19.75 -3.74
C VAL A 8 -2.67 19.18 -3.82
N PRO A 9 -2.36 18.00 -3.25
CA PRO A 9 -1.07 17.34 -3.49
C PRO A 9 -0.74 17.16 -4.97
N ASN A 10 -1.69 16.66 -5.77
CA ASN A 10 -1.49 16.53 -7.21
C ASN A 10 -1.26 17.87 -7.90
N LEU A 11 -2.04 18.92 -7.56
CA LEU A 11 -1.81 20.27 -8.09
C LEU A 11 -0.39 20.75 -7.75
N ILE A 12 0.07 20.58 -6.51
CA ILE A 12 1.42 20.99 -6.10
C ILE A 12 2.48 20.27 -6.93
N ASP A 13 2.39 18.95 -7.07
CA ASP A 13 3.35 18.18 -7.87
C ASP A 13 3.35 18.61 -9.34
N TYR A 14 2.16 18.81 -9.91
CA TYR A 14 1.97 19.32 -11.26
C TYR A 14 2.65 20.69 -11.45
N MET A 15 2.53 21.59 -10.46
CA MET A 15 3.18 22.90 -10.48
C MET A 15 4.71 22.75 -10.38
N ILE A 16 5.19 21.88 -9.47
CA ILE A 16 6.62 21.60 -9.31
C ILE A 16 7.20 21.07 -10.62
N LEU A 17 6.56 20.12 -11.30
CA LEU A 17 7.06 19.54 -12.55
C LEU A 17 7.23 20.58 -13.65
N HIS A 18 6.21 21.40 -13.93
CA HIS A 18 6.30 22.44 -14.97
C HIS A 18 7.36 23.50 -14.67
N ILE A 19 7.47 23.92 -13.40
CA ILE A 19 8.43 24.95 -12.99
C ILE A 19 9.85 24.38 -12.97
N TYR A 20 10.02 23.14 -12.48
CA TYR A 20 11.31 22.44 -12.47
C TYR A 20 11.82 22.16 -13.88
N ALA A 21 10.94 21.78 -14.81
CA ALA A 21 11.29 21.47 -16.20
C ALA A 21 11.40 22.72 -17.10
N GLU A 22 11.07 23.91 -16.57
CA GLU A 22 11.07 25.19 -17.29
C GLU A 22 10.20 25.22 -18.57
N ALA A 23 9.04 24.57 -18.50
CA ALA A 23 8.12 24.42 -19.64
C ALA A 23 7.78 25.74 -20.32
N GLU A 24 7.99 25.83 -21.64
CA GLU A 24 7.97 27.08 -22.38
C GLU A 24 6.55 27.65 -22.62
N ASP A 25 5.60 26.86 -23.13
CA ASP A 25 4.26 27.38 -23.47
C ASP A 25 3.21 27.21 -22.36
N TRP A 26 3.61 26.61 -21.24
CA TRP A 26 2.77 26.51 -20.04
C TRP A 26 2.79 27.83 -19.23
N PRO A 27 1.67 28.34 -18.67
CA PRO A 27 0.37 27.67 -18.47
C PRO A 27 -0.68 28.01 -19.53
N HIS A 28 -0.30 28.65 -20.63
CA HIS A 28 -1.23 28.98 -21.71
C HIS A 28 -1.66 27.73 -22.48
N HIS A 29 -0.76 26.75 -22.59
CA HIS A 29 -0.97 25.46 -23.23
C HIS A 29 -0.45 24.32 -22.33
N ASN A 30 -0.53 23.09 -22.85
CA ASN A 30 0.24 21.93 -22.35
C ASN A 30 -0.20 21.43 -20.96
N TRP A 31 -1.50 21.50 -20.70
CA TRP A 31 -2.11 20.91 -19.52
C TRP A 31 -3.53 20.41 -19.77
N TYR A 32 -3.93 19.40 -19.00
CA TYR A 32 -5.30 18.96 -18.89
C TYR A 32 -5.73 18.90 -17.43
N ALA A 33 -7.03 19.00 -17.20
CA ALA A 33 -7.64 18.68 -15.92
C ALA A 33 -8.69 17.57 -16.12
N ALA A 34 -8.72 16.61 -15.20
CA ALA A 34 -9.65 15.50 -15.26
C ALA A 34 -10.21 15.18 -13.88
N HIS A 35 -11.41 14.60 -13.88
CA HIS A 35 -11.99 13.96 -12.70
C HIS A 35 -12.97 12.87 -13.17
N ARG A 36 -13.11 11.81 -12.37
CA ARG A 36 -14.16 10.83 -12.58
C ARG A 36 -15.47 11.41 -12.10
N ARG A 37 -16.48 11.42 -12.97
CA ARG A 37 -17.85 11.80 -12.60
C ARG A 37 -18.45 10.74 -11.68
N ALA A 38 -19.41 11.15 -10.85
CA ALA A 38 -20.16 10.18 -10.06
C ALA A 38 -20.96 9.25 -10.99
N SER A 39 -21.05 7.98 -10.61
CA SER A 39 -21.97 6.99 -11.16
C SER A 39 -22.81 6.37 -10.04
N ALA A 40 -23.72 5.45 -10.36
CA ALA A 40 -24.60 4.81 -9.37
C ALA A 40 -23.80 4.16 -8.21
N ASP A 41 -22.64 3.57 -8.53
CA ASP A 41 -21.85 2.78 -7.58
C ASP A 41 -20.57 3.47 -7.11
N LEU A 42 -20.21 4.63 -7.70
CA LEU A 42 -18.93 5.29 -7.45
C LEU A 42 -19.08 6.80 -7.25
N PRO A 43 -18.54 7.38 -6.16
CA PRO A 43 -18.53 8.82 -5.98
C PRO A 43 -17.59 9.49 -6.99
N ALA A 44 -17.88 10.77 -7.27
CA ALA A 44 -16.99 11.62 -8.05
C ALA A 44 -15.62 11.76 -7.37
N THR A 45 -14.55 11.79 -8.16
CA THR A 45 -13.21 12.10 -7.64
C THR A 45 -12.97 13.61 -7.63
N LYS A 46 -11.93 14.02 -6.90
CA LYS A 46 -11.40 15.38 -7.01
C LYS A 46 -10.78 15.59 -8.39
N TRP A 47 -10.71 16.84 -8.80
CA TRP A 47 -9.98 17.29 -9.98
C TRP A 47 -8.49 17.11 -9.77
N ILE A 48 -7.86 16.49 -10.76
CA ILE A 48 -6.41 16.38 -10.92
C ILE A 48 -5.98 17.17 -12.15
N PHE A 49 -4.72 17.59 -12.15
CA PHE A 49 -4.04 18.27 -13.24
C PHE A 49 -2.96 17.36 -13.81
N MET A 50 -2.88 17.33 -15.14
CA MET A 50 -1.99 16.45 -15.88
C MET A 50 -1.11 17.29 -16.80
N VAL A 51 0.14 16.88 -16.86
CA VAL A 51 1.15 17.40 -17.76
C VAL A 51 0.89 16.84 -19.17
N TRP A 52 1.02 17.69 -20.19
CA TRP A 52 0.84 17.34 -21.61
C TRP A 52 1.88 18.08 -22.45
N ASP A 53 2.25 17.60 -23.66
CA ASP A 53 3.19 18.26 -24.60
C ASP A 53 4.39 18.92 -23.88
N GLN A 54 5.26 18.09 -23.30
CA GLN A 54 6.48 18.57 -22.64
C GLN A 54 7.72 18.19 -23.45
N GLU A 55 7.71 18.47 -24.74
CA GLU A 55 8.87 18.34 -25.60
C GLU A 55 9.75 19.61 -25.56
N ILE A 56 9.19 20.75 -25.15
CA ILE A 56 9.89 22.05 -24.99
C ILE A 56 10.18 22.37 -23.51
N VAL A 57 10.98 21.48 -22.89
CA VAL A 57 11.43 21.53 -21.49
C VAL A 57 12.91 21.17 -21.40
N LEU A 58 13.51 21.37 -20.23
CA LEU A 58 14.91 21.01 -19.95
C LEU A 58 15.94 21.75 -20.83
N ASP A 59 15.55 22.90 -21.37
CA ASP A 59 16.40 23.74 -22.21
C ASP A 59 17.19 24.75 -21.36
N GLN A 60 18.52 24.64 -21.39
CA GLN A 60 19.43 25.51 -20.63
C GLN A 60 19.44 26.96 -21.08
N LEU A 61 18.92 27.27 -22.27
CA LEU A 61 19.09 28.60 -22.87
C LEU A 61 18.19 29.66 -22.24
N TYR A 62 17.14 29.26 -21.53
CA TYR A 62 16.21 30.17 -20.89
C TYR A 62 15.97 29.72 -19.46
N ARG A 63 16.67 30.34 -18.50
CA ARG A 63 16.40 30.18 -17.05
C ARG A 63 15.02 30.74 -16.68
N ARG A 64 13.95 30.17 -17.23
CA ARG A 64 12.57 30.68 -17.13
C ARG A 64 12.10 30.50 -15.70
N ASN A 65 11.98 31.60 -14.97
CA ASN A 65 11.43 31.57 -13.64
C ASN A 65 9.89 31.67 -13.68
N ARG A 66 9.22 30.53 -13.57
CA ARG A 66 7.75 30.44 -13.50
C ARG A 66 7.19 30.28 -12.09
N SER A 67 8.04 30.40 -11.06
CA SER A 67 7.58 30.28 -9.66
C SER A 67 6.45 31.25 -9.31
N GLY A 68 6.39 32.41 -9.97
CA GLY A 68 5.41 33.48 -9.77
C GLY A 68 4.08 33.39 -10.55
N VAL A 69 3.88 32.38 -11.40
CA VAL A 69 2.80 32.36 -12.41
C VAL A 69 1.36 32.55 -11.88
N ASN A 70 0.50 33.26 -12.63
CA ASN A 70 -0.87 33.64 -12.22
C ASN A 70 -1.82 33.90 -13.42
N ASN A 71 -1.70 33.12 -14.48
CA ASN A 71 -2.48 33.35 -15.70
C ASN A 71 -3.94 32.93 -15.50
N ASP A 72 -4.89 33.78 -15.88
CA ASP A 72 -6.32 33.47 -15.84
C ASP A 72 -6.67 32.30 -16.76
N ASN A 73 -7.79 31.61 -16.48
CA ASN A 73 -8.26 30.43 -17.20
C ASN A 73 -7.23 29.28 -17.28
N SER A 74 -6.36 29.17 -16.27
CA SER A 74 -5.37 28.11 -16.18
C SER A 74 -5.16 27.66 -14.72
N PRO A 75 -4.52 26.50 -14.48
CA PRO A 75 -4.16 26.03 -13.15
C PRO A 75 -3.28 27.03 -12.38
N ALA A 76 -2.54 27.88 -13.09
CA ALA A 76 -1.71 28.93 -12.48
C ALA A 76 -2.53 29.91 -11.64
N ARG A 77 -3.79 30.19 -12.02
CA ARG A 77 -4.67 31.07 -11.23
C ARG A 77 -5.03 30.45 -9.88
N ILE A 78 -5.35 29.15 -9.88
CA ILE A 78 -5.65 28.40 -8.65
C ILE A 78 -4.42 28.40 -7.75
N TYR A 79 -3.26 28.05 -8.31
CA TYR A 79 -1.98 28.11 -7.62
C TYR A 79 -1.71 29.49 -7.01
N ALA A 80 -1.82 30.57 -7.77
CA ALA A 80 -1.58 31.93 -7.29
C ALA A 80 -2.47 32.31 -6.10
N GLN A 81 -3.74 31.91 -6.09
CA GLN A 81 -4.64 32.13 -4.96
C GLN A 81 -4.25 31.27 -3.75
N LEU A 82 -3.91 30.00 -3.95
CA LEU A 82 -3.55 29.08 -2.87
C LEU A 82 -2.26 29.46 -2.18
N ARG A 83 -1.27 30.00 -2.90
CA ARG A 83 0.01 30.44 -2.33
C ARG A 83 -0.09 31.52 -1.26
N GLN A 84 -1.20 32.25 -1.19
CA GLN A 84 -1.42 33.22 -0.13
C GLN A 84 -1.64 32.53 1.23
N TRP A 85 -2.07 31.26 1.22
CA TRP A 85 -2.43 30.52 2.42
C TRP A 85 -1.22 29.83 3.06
N PRO A 86 -0.98 30.01 4.39
CA PRO A 86 0.16 29.41 5.07
C PRO A 86 0.25 27.89 4.93
N GLU A 87 -0.86 27.16 5.11
CA GLU A 87 -0.86 25.69 5.04
C GLU A 87 -0.56 25.17 3.63
N PHE A 88 -1.00 25.88 2.58
CA PHE A 88 -0.61 25.51 1.21
C PHE A 88 0.88 25.71 0.99
N ARG A 89 1.46 26.83 1.46
CA ARG A 89 2.91 27.06 1.36
C ARG A 89 3.72 25.99 2.09
N ARG A 90 3.22 25.46 3.21
CA ARG A 90 3.90 24.38 3.95
C ARG A 90 3.81 23.06 3.20
N GLU A 91 2.63 22.68 2.74
CA GLU A 91 2.47 21.48 1.92
C GLU A 91 3.32 21.57 0.65
N PHE A 92 3.43 22.74 0.02
CA PHE A 92 4.30 22.96 -1.13
C PHE A 92 5.77 22.70 -0.79
N ALA A 93 6.26 23.23 0.32
CA ALA A 93 7.61 22.99 0.81
C ALA A 93 7.87 21.51 1.09
N ASP A 94 6.90 20.80 1.67
CA ASP A 94 7.01 19.37 1.96
C ASP A 94 7.10 18.55 0.67
N ARG A 95 6.32 18.88 -0.36
CA ARG A 95 6.43 18.24 -1.68
C ARG A 95 7.76 18.54 -2.37
N LEU A 96 8.28 19.76 -2.25
CA LEU A 96 9.62 20.09 -2.74
C LEU A 96 10.70 19.26 -2.04
N GLN A 97 10.64 19.16 -0.70
CA GLN A 97 11.56 18.35 0.09
C GLN A 97 11.51 16.88 -0.34
N LYS A 98 10.29 16.32 -0.48
CA LYS A 98 10.08 14.95 -0.94
C LYS A 98 10.66 14.67 -2.32
N HIS A 99 10.51 15.59 -3.26
CA HIS A 99 10.85 15.30 -4.66
C HIS A 99 12.29 15.66 -5.02
N LEU A 100 12.87 16.69 -4.43
CA LEU A 100 14.17 17.24 -4.86
C LEU A 100 15.37 16.73 -4.06
N PHE A 101 15.15 16.15 -2.88
CA PHE A 101 16.22 15.72 -1.98
C PHE A 101 16.29 14.20 -1.86
N HIS A 102 17.44 13.69 -1.44
CA HIS A 102 17.71 12.27 -1.21
C HIS A 102 17.21 11.35 -2.35
N ASP A 103 16.33 10.41 -2.05
CA ASP A 103 15.71 9.44 -2.97
C ASP A 103 14.47 10.00 -3.70
N GLY A 104 14.25 11.32 -3.65
CA GLY A 104 13.17 12.00 -4.34
C GLY A 104 13.18 11.81 -5.85
N ALA A 105 12.01 11.83 -6.48
CA ALA A 105 11.84 11.54 -7.89
C ALA A 105 12.53 12.53 -8.84
N LEU A 106 12.82 13.74 -8.37
CA LEU A 106 13.48 14.84 -9.07
C LEU A 106 14.88 15.11 -8.50
N SER A 107 15.41 14.27 -7.60
CA SER A 107 16.82 14.35 -7.23
C SER A 107 17.70 14.08 -8.47
N ALA A 108 18.87 14.71 -8.52
CA ALA A 108 19.73 14.65 -9.71
C ALA A 108 20.08 13.20 -10.10
N SER A 109 20.48 12.38 -9.13
CA SER A 109 20.80 10.96 -9.35
C SER A 109 19.61 10.17 -9.91
N ASN A 110 18.41 10.34 -9.36
CA ASN A 110 17.23 9.62 -9.80
C ASN A 110 16.72 10.09 -11.17
N ALA A 111 16.80 11.39 -11.45
CA ALA A 111 16.43 11.95 -12.74
C ALA A 111 17.39 11.48 -13.85
N ILE A 112 18.70 11.50 -13.58
CA ILE A 112 19.75 10.97 -14.48
C ILE A 112 19.51 9.47 -14.74
N ALA A 113 19.40 8.66 -13.68
CA ALA A 113 19.19 7.22 -13.83
C ALA A 113 17.90 6.89 -14.61
N ARG A 114 16.83 7.69 -14.45
CA ARG A 114 15.60 7.52 -15.23
C ARG A 114 15.82 7.85 -16.71
N LEU A 115 16.50 8.94 -17.02
CA LEU A 115 16.80 9.35 -18.40
C LEU A 115 17.74 8.33 -19.07
N GLU A 116 18.77 7.87 -18.38
CA GLU A 116 19.69 6.83 -18.88
C GLU A 116 18.94 5.54 -19.26
N ARG A 117 18.02 5.07 -18.41
CA ARG A 117 17.19 3.89 -18.74
C ARG A 117 16.35 4.09 -20.00
N ARG A 118 15.74 5.27 -20.16
CA ARG A 118 14.95 5.57 -21.37
C ARG A 118 15.82 5.74 -22.61
N ALA A 119 16.98 6.40 -22.48
CA ALA A 119 17.94 6.55 -23.55
C ALA A 119 18.47 5.19 -24.03
N ALA A 120 18.78 4.28 -23.09
CA ALA A 120 19.22 2.92 -23.41
C ALA A 120 18.16 2.13 -24.21
N GLN A 121 16.87 2.29 -23.88
CA GLN A 121 15.78 1.61 -24.58
C GLN A 121 15.66 1.98 -26.07
N ILE A 122 16.04 3.21 -26.44
CA ILE A 122 15.91 3.70 -27.82
C ILE A 122 17.26 3.85 -28.52
N ARG A 123 18.39 3.60 -27.85
CA ARG A 123 19.73 3.88 -28.37
C ARG A 123 19.98 3.26 -29.75
N GLU A 124 19.66 1.98 -29.92
CA GLU A 124 19.84 1.29 -31.21
C GLU A 124 18.90 1.83 -32.29
N ALA A 125 17.68 2.21 -31.93
CA ALA A 125 16.75 2.87 -32.86
C ALA A 125 17.29 4.24 -33.30
N ILE A 126 17.85 5.03 -32.39
CA ILE A 126 18.46 6.33 -32.72
C ILE A 126 19.66 6.17 -33.68
N VAL A 127 20.45 5.09 -33.56
CA VAL A 127 21.53 4.79 -34.54
C VAL A 127 20.94 4.55 -35.93
N ALA A 128 19.92 3.70 -36.04
CA ALA A 128 19.28 3.40 -37.31
C ALA A 128 18.61 4.64 -37.93
N GLU A 129 17.90 5.43 -37.12
CA GLU A 129 17.24 6.66 -37.57
C GLU A 129 18.26 7.74 -37.98
N SER A 130 19.40 7.85 -37.28
CA SER A 130 20.49 8.74 -37.68
C SER A 130 21.08 8.37 -39.03
N ALA A 131 21.26 7.07 -39.29
CA ALA A 131 21.77 6.59 -40.58
C ALA A 131 20.76 6.77 -41.72
N ARG A 132 19.45 6.70 -41.41
CA ARG A 132 18.37 6.79 -42.40
C ARG A 132 17.94 8.22 -42.70
N TRP A 133 17.90 9.08 -41.70
CA TRP A 133 17.30 10.42 -41.77
C TRP A 133 18.15 11.53 -41.17
N GLY A 134 19.37 11.24 -40.69
CA GLY A 134 20.23 12.24 -40.07
C GLY A 134 20.57 13.40 -41.01
N ASP A 135 20.55 13.19 -42.32
CA ASP A 135 20.77 14.19 -43.37
C ASP A 135 19.47 14.82 -43.92
N ALA A 136 18.30 14.44 -43.40
CA ALA A 136 16.99 14.86 -43.96
C ALA A 136 16.74 16.38 -43.91
N ARG A 137 17.52 17.11 -43.10
CA ARG A 137 17.48 18.57 -42.98
C ARG A 137 18.74 19.25 -43.53
N GLU A 138 19.74 18.50 -43.98
CA GLU A 138 20.97 19.07 -44.54
C GLU A 138 20.67 19.91 -45.78
N PHE A 139 19.70 19.47 -46.59
CA PHE A 139 19.31 20.15 -47.82
C PHE A 139 17.87 20.67 -47.77
N PRO A 140 17.53 21.72 -48.55
CA PRO A 140 16.16 22.16 -48.71
C PRO A 140 15.27 21.07 -49.35
N ILE A 141 14.17 20.72 -48.68
CA ILE A 141 13.13 19.82 -49.21
C ILE A 141 11.82 20.61 -49.24
N PRO A 142 11.34 21.10 -50.39
CA PRO A 142 10.14 21.93 -50.45
C PRO A 142 8.93 21.27 -49.74
N PRO A 143 8.23 21.96 -48.83
CA PRO A 143 8.30 23.40 -48.52
C PRO A 143 9.29 23.80 -47.39
N ASN A 144 10.08 22.85 -46.86
CA ASN A 144 11.00 23.06 -45.75
C ASN A 144 12.36 23.58 -46.25
N PRO A 145 12.86 24.73 -45.75
CA PRO A 145 14.08 25.35 -46.26
C PRO A 145 15.38 24.55 -46.03
N GLY A 146 15.35 23.46 -45.24
CA GLY A 146 16.57 22.80 -44.75
C GLY A 146 17.27 23.68 -43.69
N THR A 147 18.17 23.10 -42.91
CA THR A 147 18.97 23.80 -41.89
C THR A 147 20.45 23.85 -42.27
N GLY A 148 20.90 23.06 -43.25
CA GLY A 148 22.33 22.92 -43.56
C GLY A 148 23.09 22.06 -42.55
N GLU A 149 22.37 21.37 -41.65
CA GLU A 149 22.92 20.59 -40.55
C GLU A 149 22.41 19.15 -40.62
N THR A 150 23.28 18.21 -40.25
CA THR A 150 22.93 16.82 -39.98
C THR A 150 22.50 16.66 -38.53
N PHE A 151 21.44 15.90 -38.27
CA PHE A 151 20.93 15.58 -36.94
C PHE A 151 21.22 14.12 -36.60
N THR A 152 22.48 13.84 -36.28
CA THR A 152 22.94 12.48 -35.96
C THR A 152 22.98 12.22 -34.45
N ARG A 153 23.04 10.94 -34.08
CA ARG A 153 23.28 10.49 -32.70
C ARG A 153 24.49 11.18 -32.08
N ASP A 154 25.61 11.19 -32.80
CA ASP A 154 26.92 11.58 -32.26
C ASP A 154 27.07 13.11 -32.16
N GLU A 155 26.42 13.85 -33.07
CA GLU A 155 26.52 15.32 -33.11
C GLU A 155 25.48 16.01 -32.22
N TRP A 156 24.29 15.41 -32.04
CA TRP A 156 23.18 16.07 -31.35
C TRP A 156 22.64 15.29 -30.16
N TRP A 157 22.28 14.02 -30.34
CA TRP A 157 21.56 13.29 -29.28
C TRP A 157 22.45 12.96 -28.07
N GLU A 158 23.63 12.38 -28.29
CA GLU A 158 24.56 12.03 -27.22
C GLU A 158 25.12 13.30 -26.51
N PRO A 159 25.49 14.38 -27.23
CA PRO A 159 25.84 15.66 -26.58
C PRO A 159 24.70 16.27 -25.77
N GLU A 160 23.45 16.18 -26.24
CA GLU A 160 22.28 16.68 -25.50
C GLU A 160 22.07 15.90 -24.20
N LEU A 161 22.15 14.56 -24.24
CA LEU A 161 22.10 13.74 -23.03
C LEU A 161 23.23 14.10 -22.06
N HIS A 162 24.45 14.23 -22.56
CA HIS A 162 25.60 14.64 -21.75
C HIS A 162 25.37 16.01 -21.09
N LYS A 163 24.82 16.98 -21.82
CA LYS A 163 24.45 18.30 -21.30
C LYS A 163 23.43 18.19 -20.16
N LEU A 164 22.43 17.33 -20.30
CA LEU A 164 21.42 17.13 -19.25
C LEU A 164 22.04 16.51 -17.98
N TYR A 165 22.90 15.51 -18.14
CA TYR A 165 23.56 14.81 -17.02
C TYR A 165 24.54 15.69 -16.25
N THR A 166 25.36 16.46 -16.98
CA THR A 166 26.50 17.18 -16.37
C THR A 166 26.14 18.59 -15.92
N ASN A 167 25.17 19.22 -16.56
CA ASN A 167 24.89 20.64 -16.35
C ASN A 167 23.45 20.90 -15.85
N TRP A 168 22.43 20.26 -16.43
CA TRP A 168 21.04 20.53 -16.03
C TRP A 168 20.72 19.95 -14.66
N PHE A 169 20.74 18.62 -14.51
CA PHE A 169 20.27 17.97 -13.28
C PHE A 169 21.07 18.35 -12.01
N PRO A 170 22.41 18.45 -12.04
CA PRO A 170 23.18 18.76 -10.83
C PRO A 170 22.86 20.13 -10.19
N GLY A 171 22.46 21.12 -10.99
CA GLY A 171 22.16 22.48 -10.51
C GLY A 171 20.67 22.76 -10.28
N GLN A 172 19.78 21.98 -10.90
CA GLN A 172 18.37 22.37 -11.00
C GLN A 172 17.63 22.33 -9.67
N ALA A 173 17.91 21.37 -8.80
CA ALA A 173 17.29 21.30 -7.48
C ALA A 173 17.62 22.54 -6.63
N ALA A 174 18.90 22.93 -6.57
CA ALA A 174 19.34 24.11 -5.83
C ALA A 174 18.69 25.40 -6.35
N LEU A 175 18.70 25.60 -7.68
CA LEU A 175 18.05 26.75 -8.32
C LEU A 175 16.53 26.78 -8.07
N THR A 176 15.88 25.61 -8.11
CA THR A 176 14.45 25.48 -7.86
C THR A 176 14.11 25.87 -6.42
N ILE A 177 14.89 25.39 -5.45
CA ILE A 177 14.73 25.75 -4.04
C ILE A 177 14.97 27.24 -3.80
N GLU A 178 16.00 27.82 -4.40
CA GLU A 178 16.26 29.27 -4.34
C GLU A 178 15.06 30.08 -4.85
N ARG A 179 14.53 29.73 -6.02
CA ARG A 179 13.35 30.40 -6.61
C ARG A 179 12.12 30.28 -5.73
N PHE A 180 11.87 29.11 -5.14
CA PHE A 180 10.71 28.90 -4.27
C PHE A 180 10.86 29.55 -2.90
N ARG A 181 12.08 29.66 -2.34
CA ARG A 181 12.34 30.50 -1.16
C ARG A 181 12.00 31.97 -1.46
N ALA A 182 12.44 32.49 -2.60
CA ALA A 182 12.19 33.88 -2.99
C ALA A 182 10.69 34.26 -3.09
N VAL A 183 9.81 33.28 -3.32
CA VAL A 183 8.34 33.48 -3.34
C VAL A 183 7.63 32.90 -2.10
N GLY A 184 8.38 32.56 -1.04
CA GLY A 184 7.85 32.11 0.24
C GLY A 184 7.20 30.72 0.23
N LEU A 185 7.56 29.87 -0.73
CA LEU A 185 7.07 28.49 -0.87
C LEU A 185 8.03 27.42 -0.33
N TYR A 186 9.20 27.84 0.15
CA TYR A 186 10.12 26.98 0.88
C TYR A 186 10.67 27.76 2.07
N PRO A 187 10.75 27.18 3.28
CA PRO A 187 11.18 27.89 4.49
C PRO A 187 12.68 28.20 4.47
N GLU A 188 13.07 29.19 5.27
CA GLU A 188 14.48 29.51 5.52
C GLU A 188 15.11 28.50 6.48
N THR A 189 14.34 28.08 7.49
CA THR A 189 14.73 26.98 8.39
C THR A 189 14.96 25.69 7.59
N ALA A 190 16.22 25.25 7.56
CA ALA A 190 16.63 24.01 6.92
C ALA A 190 15.96 22.79 7.61
N PRO A 191 15.54 21.79 6.84
CA PRO A 191 14.99 20.55 7.38
C PRO A 191 16.04 19.75 8.17
N PRO A 192 15.60 18.79 9.01
CA PRO A 192 16.53 17.84 9.62
C PRO A 192 17.10 16.89 8.56
N ASP A 193 18.24 16.29 8.84
CA ASP A 193 18.86 15.24 8.03
C ASP A 193 18.97 13.92 8.82
N PHE A 194 18.90 12.80 8.11
CA PHE A 194 18.92 11.44 8.65
C PHE A 194 20.16 10.71 8.12
N GLU A 195 20.91 10.04 9.01
CA GLU A 195 22.07 9.26 8.60
C GLU A 195 21.96 7.80 9.08
N PRO A 196 21.78 6.81 8.17
CA PRO A 196 21.46 6.95 6.74
C PRO A 196 20.05 7.49 6.48
N PHE A 197 19.75 7.87 5.23
CA PHE A 197 18.42 8.32 4.82
C PHE A 197 17.50 7.13 4.49
N GLY A 198 16.90 6.55 5.52
CA GLY A 198 15.98 5.42 5.39
C GLY A 198 16.65 4.14 4.88
N GLY A 199 15.81 3.18 4.46
CA GLY A 199 16.24 1.90 3.91
C GLY A 199 16.61 0.85 4.97
N PRO A 200 17.22 -0.26 4.53
CA PRO A 200 17.71 -1.32 5.40
C PRO A 200 18.78 -0.82 6.36
N VAL A 201 18.68 -1.18 7.64
CA VAL A 201 19.64 -0.80 8.69
C VAL A 201 20.05 -2.04 9.50
N PRO A 202 21.21 -2.03 10.18
CA PRO A 202 21.64 -3.18 10.98
C PRO A 202 20.79 -3.39 12.24
N GLU A 203 20.91 -4.58 12.84
CA GLU A 203 20.31 -4.88 14.14
C GLU A 203 20.82 -3.91 15.21
N GLY A 204 19.92 -3.45 16.09
CA GLY A 204 20.24 -2.48 17.14
C GLY A 204 20.50 -1.05 16.64
N PHE A 205 20.16 -0.73 15.39
CA PHE A 205 20.35 0.59 14.81
C PHE A 205 19.66 1.69 15.63
N ARG A 206 20.36 2.82 15.76
CA ARG A 206 19.89 4.03 16.42
C ARG A 206 19.95 5.20 15.45
N LEU A 207 18.79 5.74 15.09
CA LEU A 207 18.68 6.84 14.15
C LEU A 207 19.20 8.14 14.77
N VAL A 208 20.17 8.76 14.09
CA VAL A 208 20.67 10.08 14.41
C VAL A 208 19.97 11.11 13.54
N LEU A 209 19.41 12.14 14.16
CA LEU A 209 18.81 13.29 13.50
C LEU A 209 19.72 14.51 13.69
N THR A 210 20.02 15.23 12.61
CA THR A 210 20.84 16.46 12.67
C THR A 210 20.17 17.62 11.95
N HIS A 211 20.63 18.85 12.15
CA HIS A 211 20.27 19.97 11.30
C HIS A 211 21.39 21.01 11.24
N THR A 212 21.42 21.81 10.17
CA THR A 212 22.43 22.85 9.95
C THR A 212 22.03 24.24 10.45
N ASN A 213 20.79 24.41 10.93
CA ASN A 213 20.33 25.67 11.49
C ASN A 213 21.17 26.07 12.73
N ARG A 214 21.41 27.37 12.91
CA ARG A 214 22.08 27.92 14.10
C ARG A 214 21.30 27.65 15.40
N THR A 215 19.98 27.64 15.31
CA THR A 215 19.03 27.38 16.40
C THR A 215 17.87 26.54 15.86
N GLY A 216 17.14 25.91 16.77
CA GLY A 216 15.96 25.12 16.44
C GLY A 216 15.94 23.81 17.21
N THR A 217 14.78 23.17 17.24
CA THR A 217 14.59 21.86 17.86
C THR A 217 13.97 20.93 16.84
N ILE A 218 14.54 19.75 16.67
CA ILE A 218 13.93 18.69 15.84
C ILE A 218 12.77 18.09 16.63
N TYR A 219 11.60 18.06 16.02
CA TYR A 219 10.46 17.28 16.48
C TYR A 219 10.20 16.16 15.49
N TYR A 220 9.98 14.95 16.01
CA TYR A 220 9.77 13.77 15.19
C TYR A 220 8.65 12.87 15.73
N THR A 221 8.10 12.05 14.85
CA THR A 221 7.15 10.97 15.13
C THR A 221 7.67 9.69 14.50
N LEU A 222 7.29 8.54 15.06
CA LEU A 222 7.69 7.20 14.60
C LEU A 222 6.51 6.36 14.10
N ASN A 223 5.30 6.89 14.24
CA ASN A 223 4.04 6.20 13.97
C ASN A 223 3.29 6.78 12.76
N GLY A 224 3.90 7.76 12.05
CA GLY A 224 3.39 8.27 10.80
C GLY A 224 2.71 9.65 10.80
N PRO A 225 2.12 10.23 11.87
CA PRO A 225 1.60 11.60 11.82
C PRO A 225 2.69 12.67 11.64
N ASP A 226 2.34 13.85 11.12
CA ASP A 226 3.25 15.00 11.06
C ASP A 226 3.54 15.52 12.49
N PRO A 227 4.81 15.82 12.85
CA PRO A 227 5.13 16.43 14.16
C PRO A 227 4.52 17.84 14.37
N ARG A 228 4.02 18.48 13.31
CA ARG A 228 3.32 19.77 13.34
C ARG A 228 1.81 19.60 13.18
N VAL A 229 1.04 20.28 14.02
CA VAL A 229 -0.43 20.33 13.91
C VAL A 229 -0.87 21.25 12.77
N TYR A 230 -1.68 20.72 11.84
CA TYR A 230 -2.27 21.47 10.74
C TYR A 230 -3.07 22.69 11.23
N GLY A 231 -2.90 23.83 10.57
CA GLY A 231 -3.65 25.06 10.81
C GLY A 231 -3.20 25.88 12.03
N THR A 232 -2.76 25.23 13.11
CA THR A 232 -2.28 25.92 14.32
C THR A 232 -0.77 26.11 14.33
N GLY A 233 -0.02 25.21 13.69
CA GLY A 233 1.45 25.18 13.76
C GLY A 233 2.01 24.79 15.14
N GLY A 234 1.15 24.29 16.03
CA GLY A 234 1.57 23.71 17.30
C GLY A 234 2.38 22.42 17.11
N VAL A 235 3.05 21.98 18.17
CA VAL A 235 3.69 20.66 18.23
C VAL A 235 2.60 19.62 18.45
N ALA A 236 2.59 18.55 17.65
CA ALA A 236 1.62 17.47 17.80
C ALA A 236 1.86 16.72 19.13
N SER A 237 0.80 16.20 19.74
CA SER A 237 0.88 15.51 21.04
C SER A 237 1.76 14.24 21.01
N GLU A 238 1.88 13.62 19.84
CA GLU A 238 2.70 12.42 19.62
C GLU A 238 4.15 12.77 19.21
N ALA A 239 4.43 14.04 18.93
CA ALA A 239 5.76 14.47 18.52
C ALA A 239 6.71 14.53 19.72
N ARG A 240 7.93 14.05 19.51
CA ARG A 240 9.00 14.06 20.50
C ARG A 240 10.07 15.06 20.08
N ALA A 241 10.56 15.85 21.03
CA ALA A 241 11.77 16.63 20.81
C ALA A 241 12.98 15.68 20.77
N TYR A 242 13.82 15.81 19.75
CA TYR A 242 15.02 14.99 19.62
C TYR A 242 16.09 15.46 20.60
N THR A 243 16.53 14.54 21.46
CA THR A 243 17.59 14.78 22.45
C THR A 243 18.71 13.74 22.38
N GLU A 244 18.43 12.56 21.83
CA GLU A 244 19.35 11.43 21.75
C GLU A 244 18.99 10.50 20.58
N PRO A 245 19.94 9.66 20.10
CA PRO A 245 19.69 8.72 19.01
C PRO A 245 18.53 7.76 19.29
N VAL A 246 17.64 7.59 18.31
CA VAL A 246 16.37 6.88 18.46
C VAL A 246 16.53 5.40 18.11
N PRO A 247 16.36 4.45 19.05
CA PRO A 247 16.44 3.02 18.74
C PRO A 247 15.26 2.60 17.86
N LEU A 248 15.56 1.87 16.78
CA LEU A 248 14.56 1.30 15.87
C LEU A 248 14.61 -0.23 15.95
N THR A 249 13.51 -0.84 16.39
CA THR A 249 13.41 -2.30 16.60
C THR A 249 12.58 -3.02 15.53
N GLY A 250 11.97 -2.28 14.62
CA GLY A 250 11.17 -2.79 13.52
C GLY A 250 11.00 -1.74 12.43
N PRO A 251 10.31 -2.09 11.33
CA PRO A 251 9.96 -1.15 10.27
C PRO A 251 9.34 0.12 10.85
N THR A 252 9.94 1.28 10.55
CA THR A 252 9.52 2.54 11.16
C THR A 252 9.50 3.65 10.12
N LEU A 253 8.33 4.26 9.92
CA LEU A 253 8.20 5.54 9.20
C LEU A 253 8.51 6.69 10.16
N VAL A 254 9.65 7.35 9.94
CA VAL A 254 10.07 8.51 10.71
C VAL A 254 9.66 9.78 9.96
N ARG A 255 8.95 10.68 10.64
CA ARG A 255 8.63 12.02 10.14
C ARG A 255 9.22 13.06 11.07
N ALA A 256 9.97 14.02 10.53
CA ALA A 256 10.67 15.01 11.33
C ALA A 256 10.64 16.41 10.71
N ARG A 257 10.64 17.43 11.57
CA ARG A 257 10.81 18.83 11.21
C ARG A 257 11.68 19.55 12.24
N VAL A 258 12.36 20.60 11.83
CA VAL A 258 12.97 21.57 12.76
C VAL A 258 11.94 22.67 13.02
N LYS A 259 11.72 22.99 14.31
CA LYS A 259 11.01 24.20 14.73
C LYS A 259 12.02 25.23 15.21
N ASN A 260 12.09 26.39 14.54
CA ASN A 260 12.99 27.48 14.88
C ASN A 260 12.19 28.77 15.14
N GLY A 261 11.98 29.10 16.42
CA GLY A 261 10.99 30.12 16.81
C GLY A 261 9.59 29.68 16.39
N ASP A 262 8.93 30.50 15.56
CA ASP A 262 7.61 30.22 14.99
C ASP A 262 7.66 29.58 13.59
N GLU A 263 8.86 29.48 12.98
CA GLU A 263 9.03 28.84 11.68
C GLU A 263 9.25 27.33 11.82
N TRP A 264 8.62 26.57 10.93
CA TRP A 264 8.86 25.14 10.75
C TRP A 264 9.58 24.91 9.42
N SER A 265 10.56 24.01 9.42
CA SER A 265 11.15 23.49 8.19
C SER A 265 10.14 22.68 7.36
N ALA A 266 10.53 22.35 6.12
CA ALA A 266 9.85 21.31 5.35
C ALA A 266 9.91 19.95 6.08
N LEU A 267 8.94 19.09 5.80
CA LEU A 267 8.85 17.73 6.35
C LEU A 267 9.90 16.84 5.72
N VAL A 268 10.64 16.12 6.55
CA VAL A 268 11.47 15.00 6.12
C VAL A 268 10.82 13.72 6.59
N GLU A 269 10.65 12.79 5.65
CA GLU A 269 10.12 11.47 5.93
C GLU A 269 11.01 10.40 5.30
N ALA A 270 11.32 9.35 6.06
CA ALA A 270 12.03 8.18 5.56
C ALA A 270 11.59 6.95 6.36
N THR A 271 11.65 5.80 5.70
CA THR A 271 11.30 4.53 6.34
C THR A 271 12.55 3.71 6.55
N PHE A 272 12.71 3.15 7.75
CA PHE A 272 13.84 2.33 8.13
C PHE A 272 13.42 0.88 8.34
N TYR A 273 14.27 -0.07 7.93
CA TYR A 273 13.99 -1.50 8.00
C TYR A 273 15.13 -2.25 8.70
N PRO A 274 15.11 -2.36 10.04
CA PRO A 274 15.97 -3.28 10.77
C PRO A 274 15.73 -4.74 10.35
N PRO A 275 16.68 -5.66 10.59
CA PRO A 275 16.49 -7.08 10.29
C PRO A 275 15.33 -7.66 11.12
N ARG A 276 14.60 -8.59 10.53
CA ARG A 276 13.46 -9.28 11.15
C ARG A 276 13.48 -10.75 10.76
N ASP A 277 13.04 -11.62 11.67
CA ASP A 277 12.88 -13.04 11.36
C ASP A 277 11.58 -13.24 10.56
N LEU A 278 11.73 -13.70 9.32
CA LEU A 278 10.64 -14.02 8.40
C LEU A 278 10.67 -15.50 8.01
N SER A 279 11.43 -16.33 8.71
CA SER A 279 11.57 -17.78 8.42
C SER A 279 10.25 -18.54 8.54
N ARG A 280 9.27 -17.94 9.23
CA ARG A 280 7.91 -18.44 9.45
C ARG A 280 6.84 -17.73 8.62
N LEU A 281 7.21 -16.83 7.70
CA LEU A 281 6.30 -16.31 6.69
C LEU A 281 6.21 -17.32 5.54
N VAL A 282 5.08 -17.99 5.44
CA VAL A 282 4.90 -19.14 4.55
C VAL A 282 4.01 -18.75 3.36
N LEU A 283 4.44 -19.12 2.15
CA LEU A 283 3.57 -19.18 0.98
C LEU A 283 2.74 -20.47 1.04
N THR A 284 1.42 -20.36 0.97
CA THR A 284 0.50 -21.48 1.22
C THR A 284 -0.31 -21.87 0.01
N GLU A 285 -0.68 -20.91 -0.84
CA GLU A 285 -1.57 -21.14 -1.97
C GLU A 285 -1.23 -20.21 -3.15
N ILE A 286 -1.23 -20.77 -4.36
CA ILE A 286 -1.11 -20.04 -5.61
C ILE A 286 -2.26 -20.47 -6.52
N HIS A 287 -3.16 -19.55 -6.85
CA HIS A 287 -4.26 -19.80 -7.78
C HIS A 287 -3.96 -19.09 -9.10
N TYR A 288 -3.08 -19.69 -9.91
CA TYR A 288 -2.48 -19.04 -11.08
C TYR A 288 -3.34 -19.13 -12.35
N HIS A 289 -4.16 -20.17 -12.51
CA HIS A 289 -5.03 -20.34 -13.68
C HIS A 289 -6.45 -20.79 -13.25
N PRO A 290 -7.22 -19.90 -12.59
CA PRO A 290 -8.60 -20.18 -12.19
C PRO A 290 -9.51 -20.45 -13.38
N ALA A 291 -10.61 -21.18 -13.15
CA ALA A 291 -11.61 -21.41 -14.19
C ALA A 291 -12.31 -20.09 -14.58
N ALA A 292 -12.38 -19.81 -15.88
CA ALA A 292 -13.08 -18.62 -16.38
C ALA A 292 -14.58 -18.67 -16.04
N ALA A 293 -15.09 -17.60 -15.42
CA ALA A 293 -16.51 -17.44 -15.10
C ALA A 293 -17.20 -16.48 -16.09
N SER A 294 -18.51 -16.64 -16.30
CA SER A 294 -19.28 -15.80 -17.22
C SER A 294 -19.18 -14.31 -16.85
N GLY A 295 -18.58 -13.52 -17.74
CA GLY A 295 -18.43 -12.07 -17.56
C GLY A 295 -17.22 -11.62 -16.73
N ARG A 296 -16.25 -12.51 -16.48
CA ARG A 296 -14.95 -12.21 -15.84
C ARG A 296 -13.83 -12.89 -16.61
N THR A 297 -12.62 -12.35 -16.52
CA THR A 297 -11.44 -13.13 -16.94
C THR A 297 -11.10 -14.14 -15.83
N ASP A 298 -10.38 -15.20 -16.17
CA ASP A 298 -9.68 -16.05 -15.20
C ASP A 298 -8.84 -15.19 -14.24
N GLU A 299 -8.03 -14.29 -14.80
CA GLU A 299 -7.11 -13.44 -14.05
C GLU A 299 -7.76 -12.62 -12.91
N ASP A 300 -9.05 -12.30 -13.03
CA ASP A 300 -9.79 -11.51 -12.02
C ASP A 300 -9.87 -12.20 -10.63
N THR A 301 -9.65 -13.52 -10.57
CA THR A 301 -9.74 -14.31 -9.33
C THR A 301 -8.44 -15.01 -8.93
N GLU A 302 -7.35 -14.70 -9.62
CA GLU A 302 -6.01 -15.11 -9.21
C GLU A 302 -5.62 -14.53 -7.85
N PHE A 303 -4.86 -15.30 -7.10
CA PHE A 303 -4.29 -14.85 -5.83
C PHE A 303 -3.05 -15.62 -5.41
N VAL A 304 -2.31 -14.99 -4.49
CA VAL A 304 -1.21 -15.59 -3.74
C VAL A 304 -1.54 -15.46 -2.26
N GLU A 305 -1.44 -16.55 -1.49
CA GLU A 305 -1.71 -16.56 -0.06
C GLU A 305 -0.44 -16.71 0.79
N LEU A 306 -0.37 -15.88 1.83
CA LEU A 306 0.66 -15.93 2.86
C LEU A 306 0.06 -16.34 4.21
N TYR A 307 0.82 -17.06 5.00
CA TYR A 307 0.50 -17.48 6.36
C TYR A 307 1.63 -17.15 7.32
N ASN A 308 1.26 -16.73 8.53
CA ASN A 308 2.20 -16.58 9.62
C ASN A 308 2.23 -17.86 10.49
N ALA A 309 3.28 -18.65 10.32
CA ALA A 309 3.55 -19.85 11.11
C ALA A 309 4.37 -19.58 12.39
N ALA A 310 4.51 -18.32 12.80
CA ALA A 310 5.17 -17.92 14.03
C ALA A 310 4.16 -17.68 15.15
N ASP A 311 4.63 -17.79 16.38
CA ASP A 311 3.84 -17.52 17.59
C ASP A 311 3.66 -16.00 17.86
N GLU A 312 4.28 -15.15 17.03
CA GLU A 312 4.29 -13.69 17.17
C GLU A 312 3.86 -13.01 15.86
N PRO A 313 3.29 -11.78 15.90
CA PRO A 313 2.93 -11.04 14.69
C PRO A 313 4.15 -10.74 13.80
N LEU A 314 3.99 -10.96 12.49
CA LEU A 314 5.00 -10.61 11.49
C LEU A 314 4.68 -9.26 10.85
N ASP A 315 5.58 -8.28 11.00
CA ASP A 315 5.50 -7.02 10.27
C ASP A 315 6.01 -7.22 8.84
N LEU A 316 5.10 -7.10 7.87
CA LEU A 316 5.36 -7.27 6.44
C LEU A 316 5.79 -5.98 5.75
N ALA A 317 5.79 -4.84 6.43
CA ALA A 317 5.99 -3.54 5.81
C ALA A 317 7.30 -3.47 5.00
N GLY A 318 7.20 -2.97 3.76
CA GLY A 318 8.31 -2.85 2.82
C GLY A 318 8.78 -4.16 2.18
N LEU A 319 8.24 -5.33 2.55
CA LEU A 319 8.42 -6.52 1.72
C LEU A 319 7.82 -6.27 0.33
N GLN A 320 8.43 -6.84 -0.68
CA GLN A 320 8.09 -6.56 -2.08
C GLN A 320 8.22 -7.81 -2.95
N PHE A 321 7.28 -7.97 -3.87
CA PHE A 321 7.40 -8.93 -4.95
C PHE A 321 8.26 -8.32 -6.06
N VAL A 322 9.42 -8.92 -6.31
CA VAL A 322 10.43 -8.44 -7.27
C VAL A 322 10.48 -9.24 -8.57
N GLN A 323 9.75 -10.36 -8.61
CA GLN A 323 9.58 -11.20 -9.78
C GLN A 323 8.17 -11.82 -9.76
N GLY A 324 7.56 -11.93 -10.93
CA GLY A 324 6.16 -12.28 -11.15
C GLY A 324 5.23 -11.09 -10.96
N ILE A 325 4.33 -11.17 -9.98
CA ILE A 325 3.46 -10.05 -9.61
C ILE A 325 4.25 -8.85 -9.06
N ARG A 326 3.65 -7.65 -9.09
CA ARG A 326 4.20 -6.45 -8.47
C ARG A 326 3.35 -6.00 -7.30
N PHE A 327 3.92 -6.04 -6.11
CA PHE A 327 3.29 -5.52 -4.89
C PHE A 327 4.35 -5.16 -3.86
N THR A 328 4.11 -4.09 -3.09
CA THR A 328 4.92 -3.72 -1.92
C THR A 328 3.99 -3.53 -0.73
N PHE A 329 4.27 -4.24 0.35
CA PHE A 329 3.48 -4.13 1.58
C PHE A 329 3.60 -2.72 2.17
N PRO A 330 2.48 -2.00 2.36
CA PRO A 330 2.51 -0.67 2.95
C PRO A 330 2.96 -0.71 4.42
N GLN A 331 3.36 0.45 4.94
CA GLN A 331 3.63 0.61 6.37
C GLN A 331 2.42 0.21 7.22
N GLY A 332 2.67 -0.49 8.33
CA GLY A 332 1.63 -1.03 9.20
C GLY A 332 0.99 -2.34 8.72
N SER A 333 1.49 -2.96 7.64
CA SER A 333 1.08 -4.31 7.25
C SER A 333 1.60 -5.33 8.26
N VAL A 334 0.71 -5.92 9.03
CA VAL A 334 1.06 -6.94 10.04
C VAL A 334 0.18 -8.16 9.80
N LEU A 335 0.77 -9.34 9.86
CA LEU A 335 0.07 -10.62 9.85
C LEU A 335 0.20 -11.25 11.24
N GLY A 336 -0.91 -11.41 11.95
CA GLY A 336 -0.91 -11.98 13.31
C GLY A 336 -0.52 -13.46 13.34
N PRO A 337 -0.20 -14.03 14.51
CA PRO A 337 0.02 -15.47 14.66
C PRO A 337 -1.17 -16.26 14.11
N ASP A 338 -0.89 -17.34 13.39
CA ASP A 338 -1.88 -18.20 12.75
C ASP A 338 -2.83 -17.52 11.75
N GLU A 339 -2.53 -16.28 11.34
CA GLU A 339 -3.32 -15.56 10.35
C GLU A 339 -2.85 -15.84 8.92
N HIS A 340 -3.82 -15.96 8.03
CA HIS A 340 -3.64 -16.01 6.58
C HIS A 340 -3.97 -14.66 5.96
N GLY A 341 -3.41 -14.41 4.79
CA GLY A 341 -3.71 -13.22 4.02
C GLY A 341 -3.39 -13.35 2.54
N VAL A 342 -4.29 -12.86 1.69
CA VAL A 342 -4.19 -13.01 0.23
C VAL A 342 -3.89 -11.69 -0.47
N LEU A 343 -3.04 -11.75 -1.48
CA LEU A 343 -2.87 -10.70 -2.47
C LEU A 343 -3.67 -11.07 -3.71
N VAL A 344 -4.46 -10.13 -4.21
CA VAL A 344 -5.44 -10.37 -5.29
C VAL A 344 -5.28 -9.34 -6.40
N ARG A 345 -5.70 -9.67 -7.62
CA ARG A 345 -5.70 -8.72 -8.75
C ARG A 345 -6.93 -7.80 -8.75
N ASN A 346 -8.11 -8.36 -8.46
CA ASN A 346 -9.38 -7.64 -8.50
C ASN A 346 -10.22 -7.95 -7.26
N THR A 347 -10.21 -7.04 -6.29
CA THR A 347 -10.93 -7.23 -5.02
C THR A 347 -12.43 -7.45 -5.18
N THR A 348 -13.07 -6.83 -6.18
CA THR A 348 -14.51 -6.94 -6.36
C THR A 348 -14.89 -8.29 -6.95
N ALA A 349 -14.17 -8.73 -7.97
CA ALA A 349 -14.39 -10.05 -8.57
C ALA A 349 -14.01 -11.17 -7.59
N PHE A 350 -12.87 -11.02 -6.91
CA PHE A 350 -12.39 -11.97 -5.92
C PHE A 350 -13.35 -12.12 -4.74
N ALA A 351 -13.81 -11.02 -4.13
CA ALA A 351 -14.75 -11.07 -3.01
C ALA A 351 -16.14 -11.63 -3.39
N ALA A 352 -16.50 -11.62 -4.67
CA ALA A 352 -17.72 -12.28 -5.13
C ALA A 352 -17.59 -13.82 -5.11
N SER A 353 -16.38 -14.35 -5.25
CA SER A 353 -16.08 -15.79 -5.13
C SER A 353 -15.70 -16.19 -3.69
N PHE A 354 -14.97 -15.31 -2.98
CA PHE A 354 -14.41 -15.56 -1.65
C PHE A 354 -14.71 -14.39 -0.69
N PRO A 355 -15.95 -14.23 -0.22
CA PRO A 355 -16.40 -13.02 0.50
C PRO A 355 -15.74 -12.79 1.87
N ASN A 356 -15.21 -13.84 2.48
CA ASN A 356 -14.61 -13.80 3.83
C ASN A 356 -13.08 -13.87 3.83
N ALA A 357 -12.45 -13.95 2.65
CA ALA A 357 -11.01 -14.09 2.55
C ALA A 357 -10.28 -12.82 3.03
N PRO A 358 -9.21 -12.94 3.84
CA PRO A 358 -8.46 -11.81 4.37
C PRO A 358 -7.55 -11.19 3.32
N ILE A 359 -8.01 -10.14 2.64
CA ILE A 359 -7.23 -9.47 1.58
C ILE A 359 -6.17 -8.54 2.20
N LEU A 360 -4.89 -8.82 1.93
CA LEU A 360 -3.74 -8.00 2.32
C LEU A 360 -3.48 -6.83 1.36
N GLY A 361 -3.86 -6.97 0.09
CA GLY A 361 -3.57 -5.94 -0.91
C GLY A 361 -3.94 -6.32 -2.34
N ILE A 362 -3.81 -5.33 -3.22
CA ILE A 362 -4.04 -5.48 -4.66
C ILE A 362 -2.70 -5.45 -5.37
N TYR A 363 -2.32 -6.54 -6.04
CA TYR A 363 -1.10 -6.56 -6.84
C TYR A 363 -1.33 -6.07 -8.27
N GLU A 364 -0.26 -5.66 -8.94
CA GLU A 364 -0.25 -5.37 -10.37
C GLU A 364 0.38 -6.51 -11.16
N GLY A 365 -0.02 -6.65 -12.43
CA GLY A 365 0.36 -7.78 -13.29
C GLY A 365 -0.65 -8.92 -13.20
N GLY A 366 -0.21 -10.11 -13.57
CA GLY A 366 -0.98 -11.35 -13.51
C GLY A 366 -0.02 -12.51 -13.19
N LEU A 367 -0.59 -13.63 -12.82
CA LEU A 367 0.13 -14.89 -12.74
C LEU A 367 0.20 -15.52 -14.14
N ASP A 368 1.35 -16.06 -14.54
CA ASP A 368 1.46 -16.73 -15.85
C ASP A 368 0.78 -18.12 -15.81
N ASN A 369 -0.18 -18.34 -16.70
CA ASN A 369 -0.88 -19.62 -16.84
C ASN A 369 0.06 -20.77 -17.25
N GLY A 370 1.19 -20.47 -17.92
CA GLY A 370 2.20 -21.46 -18.31
C GLY A 370 3.34 -21.63 -17.32
N GLY A 371 3.22 -21.08 -16.11
CA GLY A 371 4.28 -21.11 -15.10
C GLY A 371 5.19 -19.89 -15.09
N GLU A 372 5.68 -19.53 -13.90
CA GLU A 372 6.68 -18.48 -13.74
C GLU A 372 7.38 -18.59 -12.37
N THR A 373 8.27 -17.62 -12.11
CA THR A 373 8.92 -17.49 -10.81
C THR A 373 8.38 -16.30 -10.04
N ILE A 374 7.85 -16.56 -8.84
CA ILE A 374 7.41 -15.54 -7.89
C ILE A 374 8.46 -15.39 -6.80
N THR A 375 8.92 -14.16 -6.55
CA THR A 375 9.91 -13.88 -5.51
C THR A 375 9.45 -12.77 -4.58
N LEU A 376 9.27 -13.11 -3.29
CA LEU A 376 9.12 -12.13 -2.22
C LEU A 376 10.49 -11.77 -1.66
N ALA A 377 10.81 -10.49 -1.62
CA ALA A 377 12.08 -9.97 -1.14
C ALA A 377 11.90 -8.89 -0.06
N THR A 378 12.96 -8.73 0.72
CA THR A 378 13.12 -7.62 1.67
C THR A 378 13.34 -6.29 0.93
N PRO A 379 13.23 -5.13 1.63
CA PRO A 379 13.59 -3.82 1.07
C PRO A 379 15.03 -3.72 0.53
N SER A 380 15.96 -4.56 1.01
CA SER A 380 17.34 -4.63 0.49
C SER A 380 17.47 -5.45 -0.80
N GLY A 381 16.39 -6.07 -1.26
CA GLY A 381 16.38 -6.98 -2.41
C GLY A 381 16.79 -8.42 -2.08
N GLN A 382 17.07 -8.75 -0.81
CA GLN A 382 17.33 -10.14 -0.42
C GLN A 382 16.03 -10.96 -0.45
N PRO A 383 15.99 -12.11 -1.14
CA PRO A 383 14.82 -12.98 -1.14
C PRO A 383 14.46 -13.46 0.27
N VAL A 384 13.19 -13.35 0.62
CA VAL A 384 12.59 -14.09 1.75
C VAL A 384 12.36 -15.52 1.29
N TRP A 385 11.79 -15.67 0.10
CA TRP A 385 11.64 -16.94 -0.61
C TRP A 385 11.43 -16.69 -2.12
N SER A 386 11.64 -17.72 -2.94
CA SER A 386 11.47 -17.69 -4.38
C SER A 386 10.97 -19.06 -4.85
N VAL A 387 9.81 -19.10 -5.52
CA VAL A 387 9.19 -20.32 -6.04
C VAL A 387 9.04 -20.20 -7.55
N THR A 388 9.40 -21.24 -8.28
CA THR A 388 9.02 -21.42 -9.68
C THR A 388 7.90 -22.44 -9.71
N TYR A 389 6.70 -22.06 -10.15
CA TYR A 389 5.61 -23.00 -10.43
C TYR A 389 5.49 -23.18 -11.95
N ASP A 390 4.92 -24.30 -12.38
CA ASP A 390 4.81 -24.68 -13.78
C ASP A 390 3.50 -25.46 -14.03
N ASP A 391 3.12 -25.64 -15.30
CA ASP A 391 2.00 -26.48 -15.74
C ASP A 391 2.46 -27.87 -16.23
N ASP A 392 3.77 -28.15 -16.12
CA ASP A 392 4.36 -29.42 -16.50
C ASP A 392 3.99 -30.61 -15.59
N ALA A 393 4.40 -31.82 -16.01
CA ALA A 393 4.06 -33.07 -15.31
C ALA A 393 4.66 -33.22 -13.90
N LEU A 394 5.57 -32.34 -13.47
CA LEU A 394 6.09 -32.32 -12.10
C LEU A 394 5.12 -31.61 -11.16
N TRP A 395 4.23 -30.77 -11.70
CA TRP A 395 3.22 -30.01 -10.95
C TRP A 395 1.83 -30.66 -11.03
N PRO A 396 0.96 -30.41 -10.04
CA PRO A 396 -0.42 -30.88 -10.08
C PRO A 396 -1.24 -30.29 -11.24
N ALA A 397 -1.38 -31.03 -12.34
CA ALA A 397 -2.06 -30.59 -13.55
C ALA A 397 -3.52 -30.09 -13.37
N ALA A 398 -4.22 -30.49 -12.30
CA ALA A 398 -5.59 -30.03 -12.06
C ALA A 398 -5.66 -28.55 -11.65
N ALA A 399 -4.56 -27.95 -11.18
CA ALA A 399 -4.48 -26.52 -10.88
C ALA A 399 -4.38 -25.63 -12.13
N ASP A 400 -4.18 -26.23 -13.30
CA ASP A 400 -4.09 -25.55 -14.58
C ASP A 400 -5.47 -25.46 -15.26
N GLY A 401 -6.18 -24.34 -15.10
CA GLY A 401 -7.46 -24.07 -15.77
C GLY A 401 -8.65 -24.90 -15.27
N GLY A 402 -8.42 -25.89 -14.40
CA GLY A 402 -9.44 -26.75 -13.81
C GLY A 402 -10.24 -26.10 -12.67
N GLY A 403 -9.89 -24.88 -12.28
CA GLY A 403 -10.48 -24.16 -11.15
C GLY A 403 -9.93 -24.57 -9.77
N PHE A 404 -8.90 -25.41 -9.75
CA PHE A 404 -8.15 -25.76 -8.54
C PHE A 404 -6.96 -24.80 -8.40
N SER A 405 -6.45 -24.69 -7.18
CA SER A 405 -5.24 -23.93 -6.85
C SER A 405 -4.10 -24.89 -6.50
N LEU A 406 -2.86 -24.41 -6.58
CA LEU A 406 -1.71 -25.08 -5.97
C LEU A 406 -1.70 -24.77 -4.47
N GLN A 407 -1.94 -25.78 -3.66
CA GLN A 407 -1.91 -25.69 -2.20
C GLN A 407 -0.73 -26.45 -1.62
N ARG A 408 -0.06 -25.82 -0.67
CA ARG A 408 1.08 -26.40 0.02
C ARG A 408 0.60 -27.42 1.06
N GLN A 409 1.18 -28.62 1.05
CA GLN A 409 0.79 -29.70 1.98
C GLN A 409 1.26 -29.51 3.44
N SER A 410 2.22 -28.62 3.69
CA SER A 410 2.83 -28.44 5.01
C SER A 410 3.20 -26.99 5.24
N ALA A 411 2.98 -26.47 6.45
CA ALA A 411 3.41 -25.13 6.86
C ALA A 411 4.87 -25.05 7.35
N ALA A 412 5.69 -26.09 7.12
CA ALA A 412 7.09 -26.10 7.57
C ALA A 412 7.90 -24.91 6.99
N PRO A 413 8.92 -24.40 7.71
CA PRO A 413 9.79 -23.36 7.16
C PRO A 413 10.43 -23.75 5.82
N GLY A 414 10.62 -22.77 4.92
CA GLY A 414 11.17 -22.96 3.58
C GLY A 414 10.15 -23.42 2.55
N LEU A 415 10.48 -23.31 1.25
CA LEU A 415 9.61 -23.74 0.16
C LEU A 415 9.83 -25.22 -0.18
N PRO A 416 8.76 -26.01 -0.41
CA PRO A 416 8.90 -27.37 -0.90
C PRO A 416 9.15 -27.37 -2.42
N GLY A 417 9.71 -28.47 -2.92
CA GLY A 417 9.68 -28.75 -4.37
C GLY A 417 8.25 -29.08 -4.86
N PRO A 418 8.06 -29.36 -6.16
CA PRO A 418 6.75 -29.59 -6.76
C PRO A 418 5.91 -30.65 -6.03
N ALA A 419 6.54 -31.73 -5.54
CA ALA A 419 5.87 -32.81 -4.82
C ALA A 419 5.26 -32.41 -3.46
N GLY A 420 5.57 -31.23 -2.92
CA GLY A 420 4.94 -30.70 -1.70
C GLY A 420 3.70 -29.82 -1.97
N TRP A 421 3.26 -29.74 -3.23
CA TRP A 421 2.07 -29.04 -3.66
C TRP A 421 1.00 -30.03 -4.12
N VAL A 422 -0.26 -29.70 -3.87
CA VAL A 422 -1.43 -30.45 -4.37
C VAL A 422 -2.36 -29.50 -5.13
N ALA A 423 -3.09 -30.03 -6.09
CA ALA A 423 -4.23 -29.33 -6.67
C ALA A 423 -5.46 -29.58 -5.78
N ALA A 424 -6.03 -28.52 -5.22
CA ALA A 424 -7.25 -28.57 -4.41
C ALA A 424 -8.17 -27.37 -4.76
N PRO A 425 -9.50 -27.46 -4.53
CA PRO A 425 -10.37 -26.30 -4.68
C PRO A 425 -9.84 -25.12 -3.86
N PRO A 426 -9.86 -23.89 -4.37
CA PRO A 426 -9.20 -22.75 -3.73
C PRO A 426 -9.77 -22.44 -2.35
N THR A 427 -8.89 -22.24 -1.36
CA THR A 427 -9.25 -22.06 0.07
C THR A 427 -8.64 -20.80 0.71
N PRO A 428 -8.79 -19.61 0.10
CA PRO A 428 -8.19 -18.40 0.65
C PRO A 428 -8.72 -18.05 2.05
N GLY A 429 -7.81 -17.94 3.00
CA GLY A 429 -8.03 -17.70 4.42
C GLY A 429 -8.13 -18.95 5.28
N ARG A 430 -7.95 -20.16 4.72
CA ARG A 430 -8.06 -21.43 5.45
C ARG A 430 -6.78 -21.75 6.22
N ARG A 431 -6.92 -22.18 7.47
CA ARG A 431 -5.80 -22.64 8.31
C ARG A 431 -5.10 -23.85 7.70
N LEU A 432 -3.78 -23.77 7.53
CA LEU A 432 -2.96 -24.92 7.17
C LEU A 432 -2.81 -25.90 8.35
N GLY A 433 -3.05 -27.19 8.12
CA GLY A 433 -2.65 -28.26 9.04
C GLY A 433 -3.70 -28.77 10.04
N GLY A 434 -4.99 -28.48 9.83
CA GLY A 434 -6.05 -29.31 10.41
C GLY A 434 -6.23 -30.57 9.56
N ASP A 435 -6.23 -31.76 10.17
CA ASP A 435 -6.86 -32.94 9.55
C ASP A 435 -8.31 -32.52 9.24
N ASP A 436 -8.68 -32.33 7.99
CA ASP A 436 -10.00 -31.87 7.48
C ASP A 436 -10.06 -32.41 6.04
N ALA A 437 -10.61 -33.61 5.90
CA ALA A 437 -10.46 -34.52 4.76
C ALA A 437 -11.46 -34.25 3.63
N ASP A 438 -12.59 -33.62 3.92
CA ASP A 438 -13.58 -33.17 2.94
C ASP A 438 -13.57 -31.65 2.67
N HIS A 439 -12.74 -30.92 3.41
CA HIS A 439 -12.38 -29.52 3.20
C HIS A 439 -13.53 -28.55 3.49
N ASP A 440 -14.40 -28.86 4.45
CA ASP A 440 -15.58 -28.05 4.79
C ASP A 440 -15.34 -26.98 5.88
N GLY A 441 -14.16 -27.03 6.50
CA GLY A 441 -13.73 -26.12 7.56
C GLY A 441 -13.90 -26.65 8.98
N LEU A 442 -14.30 -27.92 9.14
CA LEU A 442 -14.26 -28.67 10.38
C LEU A 442 -13.04 -29.60 10.39
N PRO A 443 -12.33 -29.78 11.53
CA PRO A 443 -11.30 -30.80 11.60
C PRO A 443 -11.88 -32.22 11.75
N ASP A 444 -11.34 -33.22 11.02
CA ASP A 444 -11.67 -34.66 11.08
C ASP A 444 -11.77 -35.19 12.52
N ALA A 445 -10.87 -34.72 13.39
CA ALA A 445 -10.83 -35.13 14.78
C ALA A 445 -12.02 -34.56 15.57
N TRP A 446 -12.42 -33.33 15.27
CA TRP A 446 -13.60 -32.70 15.86
C TRP A 446 -14.88 -33.33 15.30
N GLU A 447 -14.97 -33.56 14.00
CA GLU A 447 -16.11 -34.20 13.36
C GLU A 447 -16.35 -35.60 13.92
N ARG A 448 -15.31 -36.45 13.98
CA ARG A 448 -15.41 -37.77 14.62
C ARG A 448 -15.82 -37.69 16.09
N ALA A 449 -15.36 -36.67 16.83
CA ALA A 449 -15.72 -36.49 18.23
C ALA A 449 -17.20 -36.08 18.41
N HIS A 450 -17.78 -35.41 17.42
CA HIS A 450 -19.18 -34.97 17.43
C HIS A 450 -20.06 -35.79 16.49
N GLY A 451 -19.61 -36.97 16.04
CA GLY A 451 -20.42 -37.89 15.25
C GLY A 451 -20.81 -37.38 13.85
N LEU A 452 -20.03 -36.44 13.31
CA LEU A 452 -20.09 -35.96 11.92
C LEU A 452 -19.22 -36.84 11.02
N ASP A 453 -19.34 -36.70 9.71
CA ASP A 453 -18.62 -37.49 8.71
C ASP A 453 -17.49 -36.67 8.07
N PRO A 454 -16.21 -36.94 8.39
CA PRO A 454 -15.06 -36.25 7.78
C PRO A 454 -14.93 -36.36 6.25
N GLY A 455 -15.84 -37.07 5.60
CA GLY A 455 -15.93 -37.22 4.15
C GLY A 455 -17.14 -36.53 3.52
N ASP A 456 -18.03 -35.90 4.30
CA ASP A 456 -19.26 -35.24 3.82
C ASP A 456 -19.25 -33.72 4.08
N PRO A 457 -18.81 -32.90 3.09
CA PRO A 457 -18.64 -31.47 3.30
C PRO A 457 -19.97 -30.71 3.42
N ALA A 458 -21.11 -31.37 3.22
CA ALA A 458 -22.41 -30.77 3.44
C ALA A 458 -22.71 -30.60 4.93
N ASP A 459 -22.09 -31.40 5.79
CA ASP A 459 -22.43 -31.47 7.20
C ASP A 459 -21.93 -30.26 8.00
N ALA A 460 -20.85 -29.56 7.61
CA ALA A 460 -20.47 -28.27 8.21
C ALA A 460 -21.59 -27.22 8.27
N THR A 461 -22.52 -27.28 7.30
CA THR A 461 -23.65 -26.36 7.18
C THR A 461 -24.95 -26.91 7.75
N ALA A 462 -24.96 -28.16 8.22
CA ALA A 462 -26.08 -28.76 8.89
C ALA A 462 -26.27 -28.16 10.30
N ASP A 463 -27.50 -28.25 10.79
CA ASP A 463 -27.95 -27.84 12.13
C ASP A 463 -28.66 -29.07 12.75
N PRO A 464 -27.90 -30.03 13.30
CA PRO A 464 -28.45 -31.32 13.75
C PRO A 464 -29.40 -31.17 14.94
N ASP A 465 -29.17 -30.19 15.81
CA ASP A 465 -29.96 -29.95 17.02
C ASP A 465 -31.10 -28.94 16.84
N GLY A 466 -31.13 -28.21 15.72
CA GLY A 466 -32.19 -27.29 15.32
C GLY A 466 -32.18 -25.97 16.07
N ASP A 467 -31.04 -25.55 16.63
CA ASP A 467 -30.92 -24.32 17.42
C ASP A 467 -30.66 -23.05 16.56
N GLY A 468 -30.46 -23.24 15.25
CA GLY A 468 -30.17 -22.21 14.26
C GLY A 468 -28.69 -21.92 14.07
N ARG A 469 -27.78 -22.74 14.60
CA ARG A 469 -26.33 -22.71 14.38
C ARG A 469 -25.93 -23.86 13.48
N THR A 470 -24.94 -23.61 12.63
CA THR A 470 -24.36 -24.71 11.85
C THR A 470 -23.23 -25.35 12.62
N ASN A 471 -22.91 -26.61 12.33
CA ASN A 471 -21.77 -27.32 12.91
C ASN A 471 -20.48 -26.49 12.89
N ARG A 472 -20.22 -25.76 11.80
CA ARG A 472 -19.10 -24.82 11.68
C ARG A 472 -19.16 -23.63 12.65
N GLU A 473 -20.32 -22.99 12.81
CA GLU A 473 -20.46 -21.88 13.77
C GLU A 473 -20.23 -22.36 15.21
N GLU A 474 -20.62 -23.59 15.50
CA GLU A 474 -20.45 -24.22 16.81
C GLU A 474 -19.03 -24.65 17.08
N TYR A 475 -18.36 -25.22 16.07
CA TYR A 475 -16.94 -25.44 16.12
C TYR A 475 -16.23 -24.13 16.48
N GLU A 476 -16.45 -23.04 15.74
CA GLU A 476 -15.84 -21.73 16.02
C GLU A 476 -16.17 -21.19 17.42
N ALA A 477 -17.38 -21.43 17.92
CA ALA A 477 -17.87 -20.96 19.22
C ALA A 477 -17.46 -21.85 20.42
N GLY A 478 -17.03 -23.08 20.16
CA GLY A 478 -16.74 -24.09 21.19
C GLY A 478 -17.99 -24.73 21.78
N THR A 479 -19.07 -24.78 21.01
CA THR A 479 -20.36 -25.33 21.45
C THR A 479 -20.59 -26.73 20.86
N ASP A 480 -21.69 -27.38 21.26
CA ASP A 480 -21.92 -28.81 20.99
C ASP A 480 -23.07 -28.95 19.98
N PRO A 481 -22.79 -29.44 18.75
CA PRO A 481 -23.77 -29.51 17.66
C PRO A 481 -24.93 -30.47 17.84
N HIS A 482 -24.98 -31.17 18.97
CA HIS A 482 -26.08 -32.05 19.34
C HIS A 482 -26.80 -31.59 20.61
N ASP A 483 -26.47 -30.42 21.17
CA ASP A 483 -27.15 -29.84 22.33
C ASP A 483 -27.68 -28.43 22.05
N PRO A 484 -29.00 -28.25 21.85
CA PRO A 484 -29.58 -26.96 21.48
C PRO A 484 -29.54 -25.93 22.63
N ALA A 485 -29.07 -26.32 23.82
CA ALA A 485 -28.75 -25.40 24.91
C ALA A 485 -27.29 -24.88 24.84
N SER A 486 -26.39 -25.64 24.24
CA SER A 486 -24.98 -25.30 24.03
C SER A 486 -24.84 -24.40 22.80
N ARG A 487 -24.99 -23.08 22.97
CA ARG A 487 -24.82 -22.15 21.84
C ARG A 487 -24.31 -20.79 22.25
N LEU A 488 -23.55 -20.15 21.36
CA LEU A 488 -23.14 -18.77 21.55
C LEU A 488 -24.33 -17.83 21.32
N ARG A 489 -24.80 -17.22 22.41
CA ARG A 489 -25.90 -16.27 22.38
C ARG A 489 -25.60 -15.03 23.20
N LEU A 490 -25.74 -13.87 22.57
CA LEU A 490 -25.73 -12.59 23.26
C LEU A 490 -27.11 -12.31 23.87
N ARG A 491 -27.14 -12.16 25.19
CA ARG A 491 -28.33 -11.81 25.98
C ARG A 491 -28.26 -10.33 26.34
N LEU A 492 -29.35 -9.60 26.14
CA LEU A 492 -29.45 -8.17 26.46
C LEU A 492 -30.50 -7.99 27.56
N THR A 493 -30.07 -7.44 28.69
CA THR A 493 -30.92 -7.17 29.85
C THR A 493 -30.95 -5.67 30.13
N PRO A 494 -32.12 -5.01 30.17
CA PRO A 494 -32.19 -3.60 30.54
C PRO A 494 -31.79 -3.40 32.02
N ALA A 495 -30.84 -2.50 32.27
CA ALA A 495 -30.33 -2.16 33.60
C ALA A 495 -30.61 -0.69 34.00
N GLY A 496 -31.36 0.04 33.17
CA GLY A 496 -31.79 1.42 33.38
C GLY A 496 -32.41 2.02 32.11
N PRO A 497 -32.86 3.28 32.14
CA PRO A 497 -33.51 3.92 30.98
C PRO A 497 -32.60 4.04 29.75
N THR A 498 -31.29 4.11 29.97
CA THR A 498 -30.26 4.19 28.91
C THR A 498 -29.15 3.15 29.08
N LEU A 499 -29.27 2.24 30.05
CA LEU A 499 -28.22 1.30 30.42
C LEU A 499 -28.66 -0.12 30.09
N TRP A 500 -27.84 -0.83 29.34
CA TRP A 500 -28.08 -2.21 28.96
C TRP A 500 -26.90 -3.07 29.40
N LEU A 501 -27.21 -4.25 29.92
CA LEU A 501 -26.23 -5.29 30.23
C LEU A 501 -26.22 -6.31 29.10
N LEU A 502 -25.05 -6.52 28.51
CA LEU A 502 -24.79 -7.55 27.53
C LEU A 502 -24.11 -8.73 28.21
N GLU A 503 -24.69 -9.92 28.06
CA GLU A 503 -24.19 -11.14 28.67
C GLU A 503 -24.03 -12.24 27.62
N PHE A 504 -22.90 -12.95 27.65
CA PHE A 504 -22.67 -14.16 26.86
C PHE A 504 -21.71 -15.08 27.60
N ASP A 505 -21.81 -16.38 27.34
CA ASP A 505 -20.94 -17.37 27.93
C ASP A 505 -19.73 -17.62 27.02
N THR A 506 -18.57 -17.83 27.62
CA THR A 506 -17.29 -18.08 26.96
C THR A 506 -16.87 -19.52 27.22
N GLN A 507 -16.22 -20.12 26.22
CA GLN A 507 -15.61 -21.43 26.33
C GLN A 507 -14.10 -21.33 26.52
N PRO A 508 -13.47 -22.32 27.20
CA PRO A 508 -12.02 -22.37 27.34
C PRO A 508 -11.31 -22.34 25.99
N GLY A 509 -10.18 -21.64 25.93
CA GLY A 509 -9.33 -21.62 24.74
C GLY A 509 -9.92 -20.86 23.55
N ILE A 510 -11.01 -20.10 23.70
CA ILE A 510 -11.62 -19.32 22.61
C ILE A 510 -11.58 -17.82 22.93
N ALA A 511 -11.12 -17.01 21.97
CA ALA A 511 -11.18 -15.56 22.06
C ALA A 511 -12.55 -15.06 21.58
N TYR A 512 -13.05 -13.99 22.20
CA TYR A 512 -14.31 -13.37 21.81
C TYR A 512 -14.14 -11.87 21.59
N THR A 513 -14.82 -11.33 20.58
CA THR A 513 -14.90 -9.88 20.35
C THR A 513 -16.34 -9.42 20.42
N LEU A 514 -16.62 -8.49 21.33
CA LEU A 514 -17.89 -7.77 21.35
C LEU A 514 -17.79 -6.59 20.39
N GLU A 515 -18.65 -6.56 19.38
CA GLU A 515 -18.65 -5.55 18.34
C GLU A 515 -19.94 -4.73 18.36
N THR A 516 -19.85 -3.48 17.89
CA THR A 516 -21.01 -2.61 17.71
C THR A 516 -21.08 -1.99 16.33
N ARG A 517 -22.29 -1.60 15.93
CA ARG A 517 -22.54 -0.80 14.73
C ARG A 517 -23.80 0.05 14.90
N GLN A 518 -23.85 1.19 14.23
CA GLN A 518 -24.95 2.16 14.34
C GLN A 518 -26.14 1.87 13.39
N ARG A 519 -25.91 1.21 12.25
CA ARG A 519 -26.96 0.84 11.29
C ARG A 519 -26.76 -0.59 10.83
N LEU A 520 -27.83 -1.40 10.81
CA LEU A 520 -27.72 -2.82 10.45
C LEU A 520 -27.41 -3.02 8.95
N ALA A 521 -27.94 -2.15 8.08
CA ALA A 521 -27.75 -2.25 6.64
C ALA A 521 -26.47 -1.58 6.10
N THR A 522 -25.85 -0.66 6.85
CA THR A 522 -24.70 0.14 6.38
C THR A 522 -23.70 0.40 7.50
N GLY A 523 -22.40 0.52 7.16
CA GLY A 523 -21.31 0.77 8.11
C GLY A 523 -20.56 -0.49 8.55
N ARG A 524 -19.34 -0.28 9.10
CA ARG A 524 -18.45 -1.35 9.58
C ARG A 524 -18.79 -1.71 11.03
N TRP A 525 -18.62 -2.98 11.38
CA TRP A 525 -18.57 -3.40 12.77
C TRP A 525 -17.28 -2.88 13.40
N THR A 526 -17.36 -2.33 14.61
CA THR A 526 -16.20 -1.86 15.38
C THR A 526 -16.12 -2.63 16.68
N ALA A 527 -14.93 -3.14 17.01
CA ALA A 527 -14.69 -3.79 18.29
C ALA A 527 -14.94 -2.80 19.45
N LEU A 528 -15.81 -3.20 20.38
CA LEU A 528 -15.98 -2.53 21.67
C LEU A 528 -15.00 -3.07 22.70
N ARG A 529 -14.84 -4.40 22.72
CA ARG A 529 -13.98 -5.09 23.67
C ARG A 529 -13.59 -6.45 23.12
N GLU A 530 -12.32 -6.78 23.31
CA GLU A 530 -11.78 -8.12 23.10
C GLU A 530 -11.64 -8.84 24.44
N PHE A 531 -11.92 -10.13 24.41
CA PHE A 531 -11.82 -11.07 25.52
C PHE A 531 -10.86 -12.17 25.07
N PRO A 532 -9.62 -12.20 25.57
CA PRO A 532 -8.64 -13.21 25.19
C PRO A 532 -9.10 -14.60 25.67
N PRO A 533 -8.53 -15.69 25.10
CA PRO A 533 -8.81 -17.05 25.53
C PRO A 533 -8.60 -17.23 27.04
N ALA A 534 -9.56 -17.87 27.71
CA ALA A 534 -9.49 -18.20 29.13
C ALA A 534 -9.32 -19.71 29.33
N GLU A 535 -8.76 -20.13 30.46
CA GLU A 535 -8.59 -21.57 30.79
C GLU A 535 -9.88 -22.25 31.28
N ALA A 536 -10.90 -21.47 31.65
CA ALA A 536 -12.15 -21.97 32.20
C ALA A 536 -13.35 -21.23 31.56
N PRO A 537 -14.51 -21.89 31.45
CA PRO A 537 -15.71 -21.24 30.95
C PRO A 537 -16.16 -20.13 31.93
N SER A 538 -16.71 -19.06 31.39
CA SER A 538 -17.12 -17.90 32.18
C SER A 538 -18.32 -17.20 31.55
N THR A 539 -19.03 -16.37 32.31
CA THR A 539 -20.05 -15.47 31.75
C THR A 539 -19.50 -14.06 31.72
N VAL A 540 -19.35 -13.50 30.53
CA VAL A 540 -19.00 -12.09 30.34
C VAL A 540 -20.23 -11.23 30.62
N ARG A 541 -20.03 -10.13 31.34
CA ARG A 541 -21.03 -9.10 31.59
C ARG A 541 -20.46 -7.74 31.22
N TYR A 542 -21.04 -7.09 30.22
CA TYR A 542 -20.56 -5.81 29.71
C TYR A 542 -21.68 -4.78 29.67
N ALA A 543 -21.50 -3.65 30.37
CA ALA A 543 -22.49 -2.59 30.43
C ALA A 543 -22.28 -1.58 29.29
N VAL A 544 -23.36 -1.25 28.58
CA VAL A 544 -23.35 -0.22 27.51
C VAL A 544 -24.39 0.84 27.79
N GLN A 545 -24.00 2.09 27.58
CA GLN A 545 -24.90 3.24 27.71
C GLN A 545 -25.30 3.76 26.32
N THR A 546 -26.60 3.90 26.09
CA THR A 546 -27.16 4.40 24.83
C THR A 546 -27.63 5.85 25.00
N ALA A 547 -27.50 6.69 23.98
CA ALA A 547 -28.18 7.99 23.97
C ALA A 547 -29.67 7.76 23.69
N ALA A 548 -30.55 8.59 24.26
CA ALA A 548 -32.01 8.40 24.27
C ALA A 548 -32.68 8.26 22.88
N GLU A 549 -31.97 8.56 21.79
CA GLU A 549 -32.51 8.55 20.42
C GLU A 549 -31.65 7.77 19.41
N THR A 550 -30.62 7.02 19.85
CA THR A 550 -29.73 6.27 18.93
C THR A 550 -29.96 4.78 19.01
N THR A 551 -30.32 4.15 17.89
CA THR A 551 -30.31 2.68 17.77
C THR A 551 -28.87 2.19 17.62
N ARG A 552 -28.47 1.15 18.36
CA ARG A 552 -27.19 0.46 18.21
C ARG A 552 -27.43 -1.04 18.10
N PHE A 553 -26.58 -1.69 17.31
CA PHE A 553 -26.56 -3.13 17.11
C PHE A 553 -25.29 -3.68 17.73
N TYR A 554 -25.39 -4.87 18.29
CA TYR A 554 -24.29 -5.56 18.96
C TYR A 554 -24.24 -7.00 18.47
N ARG A 555 -23.03 -7.54 18.34
CA ARG A 555 -22.81 -8.96 18.13
C ARG A 555 -21.57 -9.41 18.89
N VAL A 556 -21.52 -10.70 19.20
CA VAL A 556 -20.32 -11.37 19.70
C VAL A 556 -19.78 -12.24 18.57
N LYS A 557 -18.47 -12.17 18.36
CA LYS A 557 -17.74 -13.02 17.42
C LYS A 557 -16.78 -13.91 18.20
N ALA A 558 -16.86 -15.22 18.02
CA ALA A 558 -15.87 -16.15 18.53
C ALA A 558 -14.69 -16.27 17.54
N ARG A 559 -13.51 -16.55 18.07
CA ARG A 559 -12.30 -16.87 17.30
C ARG A 559 -11.50 -17.88 18.08
N ARG A 560 -11.42 -19.12 17.59
CA ARG A 560 -10.42 -20.08 18.10
C ARG A 560 -9.02 -19.51 17.79
N PRO A 561 -8.07 -19.50 18.74
CA PRO A 561 -6.67 -19.17 18.50
C PRO A 561 -6.10 -20.10 17.44
#